data_AF-H5UXQ2-F1
#
_entry.id   AF-H5UXQ2-F1
#
_cell.length_a   1.000
_cell.length_b   1.000
_cell.length_c   1.000
_cell.angle_alpha   90.00
_cell.angle_beta   90.00
_cell.angle_gamma   90.00
#
_symmetry.space_group_name_H-M   'P 1'
#
loop_
_entity.id
_entity.type
_entity.pdbx_description
1 polymer ?
#
loop_
_entity_poly.entity_id
_entity_poly.type
_entity_poly.pdbx_seq_one_letter_code
_entity_poly.pdbx_strand_id
1 'polypeptide(L)'
;MVQVFLWLTITWKNITDKFISAVKMFVSLRTRILCMLLARCDYQHIVAFARILHFCFPARRQDKLLQHVANENRRCLLGEPGTRIDYTWINKRRRILELAATWGANRALRDQLATCTQALNAIVGPLHDAGCPVVLAPLHMVSDVLAGIVGSNVYPGEATIIVSSSAQQFPPGNGIPITYCSIHDNEHQIASNLLMSLEQAVEHKRNIMLFPDITPDFTHQANISGSAKAKHVLFNRTAHLHNGIVRISRMMAAQVVFFYLYYDKGIKIFIYPPVSYREVNQKLPVIIEQSIVNHPDEWLLWHTHSLFFFNEC
;
A
#
# COMPACT_ATOMS: atom_id res chain seq x y z
N MET A 1 -1.00 -6.39 -54.29
CA MET A 1 -0.78 -5.38 -53.23
C MET A 1 -1.21 -5.85 -51.83
N VAL A 2 -2.41 -6.40 -51.65
CA VAL A 2 -2.95 -6.82 -50.33
C VAL A 2 -2.12 -7.91 -49.62
N GLN A 3 -1.63 -8.93 -50.35
CA GLN A 3 -0.81 -10.01 -49.76
C GLN A 3 0.55 -9.55 -49.22
N VAL A 4 1.20 -8.59 -49.89
CA VAL A 4 2.50 -8.05 -49.45
C VAL A 4 2.33 -7.23 -48.17
N PHE A 5 1.24 -6.45 -48.08
CA PHE A 5 0.92 -5.66 -46.90
C PHE A 5 0.61 -6.54 -45.69
N LEU A 6 -0.13 -7.64 -45.89
CA LEU A 6 -0.42 -8.63 -44.84
C LEU A 6 0.85 -9.35 -44.35
N TRP A 7 1.77 -9.68 -45.26
CA TRP A 7 3.06 -10.29 -44.91
C TRP A 7 3.94 -9.34 -44.10
N LEU A 8 3.97 -8.06 -44.46
CA LEU A 8 4.72 -7.03 -43.74
C LEU A 8 4.16 -6.79 -42.33
N THR A 9 2.83 -6.75 -42.16
CA THR A 9 2.21 -6.55 -40.84
C THR A 9 2.43 -7.75 -39.91
N ILE A 10 2.34 -8.98 -40.42
CA ILE A 10 2.62 -10.20 -39.64
C ILE A 10 4.10 -10.29 -39.27
N THR A 11 5.00 -9.98 -40.21
CA THR A 11 6.45 -9.98 -39.95
C THR A 11 6.83 -8.92 -38.93
N TRP A 12 6.26 -7.71 -39.05
CA TRP A 12 6.43 -6.64 -38.07
C TRP A 12 5.93 -7.05 -36.68
N LYS A 13 4.72 -7.62 -36.59
CA LYS A 13 4.16 -8.13 -35.33
C LYS A 13 5.04 -9.20 -34.70
N ASN A 14 5.56 -10.14 -35.49
CA ASN A 14 6.45 -11.20 -35.00
C ASN A 14 7.79 -10.65 -34.48
N ILE A 15 8.35 -9.62 -35.13
CA ILE A 15 9.58 -8.96 -34.66
C ILE A 15 9.29 -8.19 -33.37
N THR A 16 8.19 -7.45 -33.28
CA THR A 16 7.80 -6.75 -32.05
C THR A 16 7.54 -7.72 -30.90
N ASP A 17 6.89 -8.84 -31.16
CA ASP A 17 6.60 -9.86 -30.15
C ASP A 17 7.88 -10.54 -29.64
N LYS A 18 8.83 -10.84 -30.55
CA LYS A 18 10.16 -11.35 -30.17
C LYS A 18 10.94 -10.33 -29.35
N PHE A 19 10.91 -9.06 -29.73
CA PHE A 19 11.58 -7.99 -28.98
C PHE A 19 10.97 -7.80 -27.59
N ILE A 20 9.63 -7.77 -27.49
CA ILE A 20 8.91 -7.71 -26.22
C ILE A 20 9.25 -8.92 -25.34
N SER A 21 9.32 -10.12 -25.91
CA SER A 21 9.71 -11.34 -25.21
C SER A 21 11.14 -11.28 -24.67
N ALA A 22 12.09 -10.81 -25.47
CA ALA A 22 13.48 -10.63 -25.06
C ALA A 22 13.61 -9.60 -23.92
N VAL A 23 12.90 -8.48 -24.00
CA VAL A 23 12.83 -7.47 -22.93
C VAL A 23 12.24 -8.07 -21.65
N LYS A 24 11.14 -8.82 -21.75
CA LYS A 24 10.54 -9.52 -20.60
C LYS A 24 11.51 -10.53 -19.97
N MET A 25 12.22 -11.30 -20.79
CA MET A 25 13.24 -12.25 -20.33
C MET A 25 14.36 -11.55 -19.58
N PHE A 26 14.89 -10.45 -20.12
CA PHE A 26 15.93 -9.66 -19.47
C PHE A 26 15.48 -9.05 -18.13
N VAL A 27 14.26 -8.49 -18.07
CA VAL A 27 13.67 -7.98 -16.84
C VAL A 27 13.47 -9.09 -15.81
N SER A 28 13.03 -10.28 -16.24
CA SER A 28 12.90 -11.46 -15.38
C SER A 28 14.25 -11.90 -14.82
N LEU A 29 15.28 -11.99 -15.67
CA LEU A 29 16.64 -12.36 -15.25
C LEU A 29 17.20 -11.36 -14.24
N ARG A 30 17.08 -10.05 -14.51
CA ARG A 30 17.51 -8.99 -13.59
C ARG A 30 16.81 -9.12 -12.23
N THR A 31 15.51 -9.38 -12.23
CA THR A 31 14.73 -9.56 -11.00
C THR A 31 15.19 -10.80 -10.24
N ARG A 32 15.44 -11.93 -10.93
CA ARG A 32 15.97 -13.14 -10.32
C ARG A 32 17.34 -12.92 -9.69
N ILE A 33 18.25 -12.24 -10.38
CA ILE A 33 19.57 -11.89 -9.84
C ILE A 33 19.42 -11.03 -8.58
N LEU A 34 18.58 -10.00 -8.63
CA LEU A 34 18.32 -9.16 -7.47
C LEU A 34 17.73 -9.96 -6.30
N CYS A 35 16.78 -10.87 -6.54
CA CYS A 35 16.26 -11.75 -5.49
C CYS A 35 17.35 -12.67 -4.92
N MET A 36 18.23 -13.23 -5.76
CA MET A 36 19.36 -14.04 -5.29
C MET A 36 20.36 -13.24 -4.44
N LEU A 37 20.58 -11.97 -4.78
CA LEU A 37 21.39 -11.06 -3.97
C LEU A 37 20.69 -10.73 -2.66
N LEU A 38 19.39 -10.43 -2.68
CA LEU A 38 18.59 -10.16 -1.49
C LEU A 38 18.48 -11.39 -0.57
N ALA A 39 18.58 -12.60 -1.11
CA ALA A 39 18.59 -13.82 -0.30
C ALA A 39 19.91 -14.04 0.46
N ARG A 40 21.02 -13.45 -0.01
CA ARG A 40 22.38 -13.71 0.51
C ARG A 40 23.02 -12.52 1.20
N CYS A 41 22.67 -11.31 0.79
CA CYS A 41 23.23 -10.07 1.32
C CYS A 41 22.17 -9.34 2.14
N ASP A 42 22.61 -8.58 3.15
CA ASP A 42 21.72 -7.66 3.85
C ASP A 42 21.12 -6.65 2.86
N TYR A 43 19.80 -6.49 2.90
CA TYR A 43 19.06 -5.61 2.01
C TYR A 43 19.49 -4.14 2.18
N GLN A 44 20.00 -3.73 3.35
CA GLN A 44 20.45 -2.37 3.60
C GLN A 44 21.65 -2.00 2.72
N HIS A 45 22.59 -2.93 2.50
CA HIS A 45 23.70 -2.72 1.57
C HIS A 45 23.19 -2.59 0.13
N ILE A 46 22.20 -3.39 -0.25
CA ILE A 46 21.59 -3.34 -1.58
C ILE A 46 20.84 -2.02 -1.78
N VAL A 47 20.11 -1.54 -0.78
CA VAL A 47 19.45 -0.23 -0.78
C VAL A 47 20.49 0.88 -0.87
N ALA A 48 21.56 0.85 -0.07
CA ALA A 48 22.63 1.85 -0.11
C ALA A 48 23.31 1.90 -1.49
N PHE A 49 23.65 0.75 -2.06
CA PHE A 49 24.20 0.67 -3.41
C PHE A 49 23.21 1.17 -4.46
N ALA A 50 21.94 0.80 -4.36
CA ALA A 50 20.89 1.28 -5.26
C ALA A 50 20.66 2.79 -5.16
N ARG A 51 20.90 3.39 -3.99
CA ARG A 51 20.86 4.84 -3.75
C ARG A 51 22.02 5.53 -4.46
N ILE A 52 23.23 4.98 -4.40
CA ILE A 52 24.39 5.50 -5.15
C ILE A 52 24.09 5.47 -6.66
N LEU A 53 23.64 4.32 -7.18
CA LEU A 53 23.26 4.20 -8.59
C LEU A 53 22.11 5.14 -8.98
N HIS A 54 21.19 5.45 -8.06
CA HIS A 54 20.10 6.39 -8.31
C HIS A 54 20.60 7.80 -8.64
N PHE A 55 21.69 8.23 -8.00
CA PHE A 55 22.31 9.51 -8.31
C PHE A 55 23.11 9.49 -9.61
N CYS A 56 23.70 8.34 -9.98
CA CYS A 56 24.52 8.22 -11.19
C CYS A 56 23.70 8.11 -12.48
N PHE A 57 22.47 7.61 -12.42
CA PHE A 57 21.65 7.35 -13.61
C PHE A 57 20.38 8.18 -13.62
N PRO A 58 20.12 8.95 -14.69
CA PRO A 58 18.94 9.82 -14.75
C PRO A 58 17.65 9.00 -14.75
N ALA A 59 16.65 9.48 -14.00
CA ALA A 59 15.31 8.92 -13.99
C ALA A 59 14.65 9.01 -15.38
N ARG A 60 13.72 8.09 -15.68
CA ARG A 60 12.96 8.10 -16.94
C ARG A 60 12.06 9.33 -17.00
N ARG A 61 11.69 9.76 -18.20
CA ARG A 61 10.81 10.93 -18.40
C ARG A 61 9.51 10.84 -17.60
N GLN A 62 8.87 9.67 -17.60
CA GLN A 62 7.64 9.43 -16.85
C GLN A 62 7.85 9.57 -15.33
N ASP A 63 8.94 9.02 -14.80
CA ASP A 63 9.28 9.12 -13.37
C ASP A 63 9.51 10.57 -12.95
N LYS A 64 10.10 11.39 -13.84
CA LYS A 64 10.27 12.84 -13.62
C LYS A 64 8.92 13.56 -13.54
N LEU A 65 7.92 13.18 -14.34
CA LEU A 65 6.58 13.78 -14.27
C LEU A 65 5.92 13.46 -12.92
N LEU A 66 5.96 12.20 -12.49
CA LEU A 66 5.42 11.81 -11.18
C LEU A 66 6.17 12.50 -10.03
N GLN A 67 7.48 12.69 -10.18
CA GLN A 67 8.30 13.46 -9.25
C GLN A 67 7.89 14.93 -9.14
N HIS A 68 7.50 15.56 -10.25
CA HIS A 68 6.98 16.93 -10.23
C HIS A 68 5.64 16.99 -9.49
N VAL A 69 4.70 16.10 -9.82
CA VAL A 69 3.40 16.01 -9.13
C VAL A 69 3.60 15.79 -7.63
N ALA A 70 4.49 14.88 -7.24
CA ALA A 70 4.80 14.60 -5.84
C ALA A 70 5.32 15.82 -5.08
N ASN A 71 6.22 16.60 -5.69
CA ASN A 71 6.75 17.80 -5.05
C ASN A 71 5.69 18.92 -4.95
N GLU A 72 4.87 19.11 -5.98
CA GLU A 72 3.78 20.09 -5.93
C GLU A 72 2.73 19.73 -4.87
N ASN A 73 2.40 18.44 -4.76
CA ASN A 73 1.49 17.95 -3.74
C ASN A 73 2.05 18.14 -2.33
N ARG A 74 3.33 17.83 -2.11
CA ARG A 74 4.00 18.13 -0.82
C ARG A 74 3.92 19.61 -0.51
N ARG A 75 4.33 20.46 -1.46
CA ARG A 75 4.33 21.91 -1.32
C ARG A 75 2.94 22.43 -0.97
N CYS A 76 1.91 21.89 -1.63
CA CYS A 76 0.52 22.28 -1.41
C CYS A 76 -0.01 21.85 -0.03
N LEU A 77 0.37 20.67 0.47
CA LEU A 77 -0.12 20.15 1.76
C LEU A 77 0.67 20.68 2.96
N LEU A 78 1.99 20.76 2.84
CA LEU A 78 2.92 20.97 3.96
C LEU A 78 3.62 22.34 3.94
N GLY A 79 3.41 23.14 2.88
CA GLY A 79 4.11 24.41 2.69
C GLY A 79 5.56 24.26 2.24
N GLU A 80 6.35 25.32 2.41
CA GLU A 80 7.72 25.48 1.88
C GLU A 80 8.85 25.55 2.95
N PRO A 81 8.97 24.62 3.93
CA PRO A 81 10.31 24.42 4.53
C PRO A 81 10.73 22.94 4.62
N GLY A 82 11.66 22.54 3.74
CA GLY A 82 12.33 21.22 3.75
C GLY A 82 12.69 20.71 2.35
N THR A 83 13.61 19.73 2.29
CA THR A 83 14.09 19.08 1.06
C THR A 83 12.93 18.52 0.22
N ARG A 84 13.00 18.66 -1.10
CA ARG A 84 12.08 18.01 -2.05
C ARG A 84 12.01 16.50 -1.78
N ILE A 85 10.83 15.92 -1.97
CA ILE A 85 10.68 14.46 -1.92
C ILE A 85 11.44 13.88 -3.11
N ASP A 86 12.18 12.79 -2.91
CA ASP A 86 12.69 11.99 -4.04
C ASP A 86 11.75 10.80 -4.27
N TYR A 87 10.62 11.09 -4.92
CA TYR A 87 9.58 10.11 -5.23
C TYR A 87 10.12 8.95 -6.07
N THR A 88 11.02 9.25 -7.00
CA THR A 88 11.65 8.22 -7.84
C THR A 88 12.48 7.23 -7.01
N TRP A 89 13.19 7.74 -6.00
CA TRP A 89 13.90 6.91 -5.03
C TRP A 89 12.95 6.15 -4.11
N ILE A 90 11.92 6.79 -3.57
CA ILE A 90 10.94 6.15 -2.68
C ILE A 90 10.36 4.90 -3.36
N ASN A 91 9.95 5.01 -4.62
CA ASN A 91 9.45 3.88 -5.39
C ASN A 91 10.49 2.80 -5.63
N LYS A 92 11.74 3.17 -5.92
CA LYS A 92 12.84 2.21 -6.10
C LYS A 92 13.13 1.45 -4.81
N ARG A 93 13.19 2.16 -3.67
CA ARG A 93 13.37 1.59 -2.33
C ARG A 93 12.21 0.66 -2.00
N ARG A 94 10.96 1.10 -2.17
CA ARG A 94 9.75 0.27 -2.01
C ARG A 94 9.88 -1.04 -2.78
N ARG A 95 10.23 -0.99 -4.06
CA ARG A 95 10.36 -2.19 -4.88
C ARG A 95 11.44 -3.15 -4.39
N ILE A 96 12.58 -2.63 -3.94
CA ILE A 96 13.66 -3.47 -3.36
C ILE A 96 13.16 -4.15 -2.08
N LEU A 97 12.50 -3.40 -1.19
CA LEU A 97 11.94 -3.90 0.05
C LEU A 97 10.88 -4.98 -0.17
N GLU A 98 9.97 -4.76 -1.12
CA GLU A 98 8.97 -5.74 -1.53
C GLU A 98 9.61 -7.03 -2.03
N LEU A 99 10.58 -6.93 -2.95
CA LEU A 99 11.31 -8.08 -3.45
C LEU A 99 12.05 -8.81 -2.31
N ALA A 100 12.65 -8.06 -1.39
CA ALA A 100 13.41 -8.61 -0.27
C ALA A 100 12.53 -9.40 0.69
N ALA A 101 11.34 -8.87 1.03
CA ALA A 101 10.41 -9.52 1.96
C ALA A 101 9.69 -10.71 1.32
N THR A 102 9.45 -10.64 0.01
CA THR A 102 8.77 -11.70 -0.74
C THR A 102 9.77 -12.70 -1.31
N TRP A 103 10.11 -12.60 -2.60
CA TRP A 103 10.92 -13.59 -3.31
C TRP A 103 12.38 -13.71 -2.85
N GLY A 104 12.96 -12.63 -2.31
CA GLY A 104 14.31 -12.62 -1.79
C GLY A 104 14.43 -13.29 -0.42
N ALA A 105 13.32 -13.41 0.32
CA ALA A 105 13.26 -13.96 1.68
C ALA A 105 14.40 -13.46 2.61
N ASN A 106 14.75 -12.18 2.49
CA ASN A 106 15.89 -11.58 3.17
C ASN A 106 15.72 -11.68 4.70
N ARG A 107 16.68 -12.33 5.37
CA ARG A 107 16.60 -12.58 6.83
C ARG A 107 16.53 -11.28 7.64
N ALA A 108 17.43 -10.33 7.38
CA ALA A 108 17.50 -9.09 8.16
C ALA A 108 16.19 -8.28 8.07
N LEU A 109 15.61 -8.18 6.87
CA LEU A 109 14.31 -7.53 6.70
C LEU A 109 13.18 -8.31 7.39
N ARG A 110 13.17 -9.65 7.30
CA ARG A 110 12.17 -10.49 7.97
C ARG A 110 12.21 -10.33 9.49
N ASP A 111 13.39 -10.24 10.08
CA ASP A 111 13.57 -10.04 11.52
C ASP A 111 13.03 -8.66 11.96
N GLN A 112 13.24 -7.62 11.14
CA GLN A 112 12.65 -6.30 11.36
C GLN A 112 11.13 -6.30 11.22
N LEU A 113 10.58 -6.99 10.22
CA LEU A 113 9.12 -7.15 10.07
C LEU A 113 8.51 -7.93 11.23
N ALA A 114 9.18 -8.98 11.70
CA ALA A 114 8.77 -9.73 12.89
C ALA A 114 8.76 -8.84 14.14
N THR A 115 9.74 -7.94 14.28
CA THR A 115 9.79 -6.95 15.37
C THR A 115 8.61 -5.98 15.28
N CYS A 116 8.29 -5.48 14.07
CA CYS A 116 7.09 -4.66 13.84
C CYS A 116 5.79 -5.42 14.15
N THR A 117 5.69 -6.70 13.76
CA THR A 117 4.57 -7.58 14.11
C THR A 117 4.42 -7.73 15.61
N GLN A 118 5.51 -7.98 16.34
CA GLN A 118 5.47 -8.08 17.81
C GLN A 118 5.00 -6.78 18.45
N ALA A 119 5.51 -5.63 17.98
CA ALA A 119 5.09 -4.32 18.48
C ALA A 119 3.58 -4.07 18.23
N LEU A 120 3.08 -4.43 17.05
CA LEU A 120 1.65 -4.31 16.74
C LEU A 120 0.80 -5.31 17.56
N ASN A 121 1.29 -6.54 17.72
CA ASN A 121 0.62 -7.57 18.50
C ASN A 121 0.54 -7.25 19.99
N ALA A 122 1.50 -6.50 20.53
CA ALA A 122 1.45 -6.02 21.91
C ALA A 122 0.24 -5.09 22.18
N ILE A 123 -0.35 -4.51 21.14
CA ILE A 123 -1.59 -3.73 21.21
C ILE A 123 -2.79 -4.59 20.82
N VAL A 124 -2.70 -5.36 19.73
CA VAL A 124 -3.83 -6.09 19.15
C VAL A 124 -4.20 -7.33 19.98
N GLY A 125 -3.23 -8.11 20.46
CA GLY A 125 -3.47 -9.31 21.26
C GLY A 125 -4.37 -9.03 22.47
N PRO A 126 -4.03 -8.04 23.33
CA PRO A 126 -4.88 -7.68 24.47
C PRO A 126 -6.30 -7.24 24.10
N LEU A 127 -6.51 -6.64 22.92
CA LEU A 127 -7.86 -6.28 22.45
C LEU A 127 -8.68 -7.54 22.13
N HIS A 128 -8.08 -8.54 21.49
CA HIS A 128 -8.73 -9.82 21.25
C HIS A 128 -9.00 -10.58 22.55
N ASP A 129 -8.05 -10.59 23.49
CA ASP A 129 -8.23 -11.21 24.81
C ASP A 129 -9.39 -10.57 25.59
N ALA A 130 -9.62 -9.27 25.38
CA ALA A 130 -10.76 -8.54 25.92
C ALA A 130 -12.09 -8.74 25.14
N GLY A 131 -12.11 -9.63 24.14
CA GLY A 131 -13.29 -9.90 23.33
C GLY A 131 -13.69 -8.72 22.41
N CYS A 132 -12.76 -7.81 22.11
CA CYS A 132 -13.01 -6.69 21.19
C CYS A 132 -12.63 -7.10 19.76
N PRO A 133 -13.55 -7.03 18.78
CA PRO A 133 -13.19 -7.19 17.37
C PRO A 133 -12.19 -6.10 16.97
N VAL A 134 -11.22 -6.45 16.13
CA VAL A 134 -10.15 -5.52 15.71
C VAL A 134 -10.21 -5.29 14.21
N VAL A 135 -10.04 -4.02 13.82
CA VAL A 135 -9.77 -3.63 12.44
C VAL A 135 -8.40 -2.96 12.37
N LEU A 136 -7.53 -3.47 11.51
CA LEU A 136 -6.22 -2.93 11.22
C LEU A 136 -6.32 -1.87 10.13
N ALA A 137 -5.77 -0.69 10.38
CA ALA A 137 -5.86 0.44 9.47
C ALA A 137 -4.44 0.97 9.11
N PRO A 138 -3.67 0.22 8.31
CA PRO A 138 -2.36 0.68 7.84
C PRO A 138 -2.50 1.88 6.90
N LEU A 139 -1.60 2.85 6.97
CA LEU A 139 -1.48 3.91 5.96
C LEU A 139 -0.56 3.47 4.82
N HIS A 140 -0.72 4.06 3.63
CA HIS A 140 0.12 3.79 2.45
C HIS A 140 1.52 4.40 2.61
N MET A 141 2.31 3.85 3.53
CA MET A 141 3.68 4.27 3.82
C MET A 141 4.68 3.13 3.68
N VAL A 142 5.85 3.45 3.12
CA VAL A 142 6.93 2.50 2.76
C VAL A 142 6.52 1.45 1.72
N SER A 143 5.55 0.59 2.04
CA SER A 143 5.02 -0.47 1.18
C SER A 143 3.77 -1.11 1.79
N ASP A 144 2.69 -1.16 1.02
CA ASP A 144 1.46 -1.86 1.38
C ASP A 144 1.72 -3.36 1.57
N VAL A 145 2.65 -3.93 0.79
CA VAL A 145 3.10 -5.33 0.91
C VAL A 145 3.65 -5.61 2.31
N LEU A 146 4.53 -4.75 2.78
CA LEU A 146 5.14 -4.93 4.11
C LEU A 146 4.13 -4.70 5.22
N ALA A 147 3.23 -3.71 5.08
CA ALA A 147 2.16 -3.47 6.04
C ALA A 147 1.21 -4.69 6.16
N GLY A 148 0.85 -5.29 5.03
CA GLY A 148 0.04 -6.52 5.02
C GLY A 148 0.78 -7.72 5.63
N ILE A 149 2.07 -7.90 5.37
CA ILE A 149 2.89 -8.92 6.07
C ILE A 149 2.83 -8.70 7.57
N VAL A 150 3.07 -7.46 8.04
CA VAL A 150 3.08 -7.15 9.47
C VAL A 150 1.74 -7.46 10.11
N GLY A 151 0.64 -6.93 9.56
CA GLY A 151 -0.68 -7.07 10.18
C GLY A 151 -1.34 -8.44 10.00
N SER A 152 -0.96 -9.23 8.98
CA SER A 152 -1.43 -10.63 8.85
C SER A 152 -0.78 -11.60 9.83
N ASN A 153 0.42 -11.28 10.34
CA ASN A 153 1.11 -12.11 11.33
C ASN A 153 0.79 -11.72 12.79
N VAL A 154 -0.02 -10.68 13.00
CA VAL A 154 -0.54 -10.32 14.31
C VAL A 154 -1.70 -11.24 14.67
N TYR A 155 -1.90 -11.52 15.97
CA TYR A 155 -3.00 -12.36 16.45
C TYR A 155 -4.33 -11.96 15.78
N PRO A 156 -5.12 -12.93 15.28
CA PRO A 156 -4.97 -14.39 15.41
C PRO A 156 -4.02 -15.05 14.38
N GLY A 157 -3.29 -14.28 13.59
CA GLY A 157 -2.39 -14.79 12.55
C GLY A 157 -3.08 -14.99 11.19
N GLU A 158 -4.21 -14.34 10.98
CA GLU A 158 -5.02 -14.38 9.75
C GLU A 158 -5.58 -13.00 9.46
N ALA A 159 -5.55 -12.55 8.21
CA ALA A 159 -6.15 -11.27 7.84
C ALA A 159 -6.89 -11.30 6.48
N THR A 160 -8.00 -10.59 6.39
CA THR A 160 -8.58 -10.19 5.09
C THR A 160 -8.23 -8.74 4.80
N ILE A 161 -7.55 -8.50 3.68
CA ILE A 161 -7.29 -7.15 3.17
C ILE A 161 -8.39 -6.78 2.17
N ILE A 162 -9.06 -5.67 2.42
CA ILE A 162 -10.06 -5.10 1.52
C ILE A 162 -9.35 -4.14 0.57
N VAL A 163 -9.47 -4.40 -0.74
CA VAL A 163 -8.74 -3.68 -1.79
C VAL A 163 -9.70 -3.09 -2.83
N SER A 164 -9.37 -1.91 -3.37
CA SER A 164 -9.98 -1.44 -4.62
C SER A 164 -9.41 -2.20 -5.82
N SER A 165 -10.14 -2.34 -6.93
CA SER A 165 -9.65 -3.09 -8.12
C SER A 165 -8.35 -2.56 -8.72
N SER A 166 -8.04 -1.30 -8.43
CA SER A 166 -6.85 -0.59 -8.86
C SER A 166 -5.66 -0.76 -7.91
N ALA A 167 -5.87 -1.35 -6.73
CA ALA A 167 -4.79 -1.57 -5.77
C ALA A 167 -3.95 -2.79 -6.17
N GLN A 168 -2.64 -2.65 -6.01
CA GLN A 168 -1.68 -3.68 -6.37
C GLN A 168 -1.93 -4.94 -5.51
N GLN A 169 -2.45 -6.01 -6.13
CA GLN A 169 -2.58 -7.30 -5.47
C GLN A 169 -1.21 -7.76 -5.01
N PHE A 170 -1.11 -8.24 -3.76
CA PHE A 170 0.17 -8.68 -3.24
C PHE A 170 0.57 -9.93 -4.03
N PRO A 171 1.85 -10.06 -4.42
CA PRO A 171 2.27 -11.18 -5.21
C PRO A 171 2.04 -12.51 -4.46
N PRO A 172 1.56 -13.57 -5.14
CA PRO A 172 1.14 -14.85 -4.53
C PRO A 172 2.28 -15.71 -3.95
N GLY A 173 3.50 -15.18 -3.83
CA GLY A 173 4.61 -15.90 -3.21
C GLY A 173 4.76 -15.45 -1.76
N ASN A 174 4.40 -16.33 -0.81
CA ASN A 174 5.16 -16.58 0.44
C ASN A 174 4.38 -17.22 1.61
N GLY A 175 3.17 -17.77 1.42
CA GLY A 175 2.43 -18.36 2.54
C GLY A 175 2.05 -17.32 3.61
N ILE A 176 1.89 -16.06 3.20
CA ILE A 176 1.37 -14.99 4.04
C ILE A 176 -0.15 -15.24 4.18
N PRO A 177 -0.71 -15.33 5.40
CA PRO A 177 -2.11 -15.69 5.64
C PRO A 177 -3.04 -14.49 5.37
N ILE A 178 -3.11 -14.08 4.10
CA ILE A 178 -3.95 -12.98 3.62
C ILE A 178 -4.98 -13.50 2.63
N THR A 179 -6.24 -13.13 2.85
CA THR A 179 -7.30 -13.21 1.85
C THR A 179 -7.60 -11.83 1.28
N TYR A 180 -7.84 -11.74 -0.02
CA TYR A 180 -8.23 -10.49 -0.69
C TYR A 180 -9.73 -10.46 -0.88
N CYS A 181 -10.35 -9.32 -0.54
CA CYS A 181 -11.70 -9.01 -0.95
C CYS A 181 -11.65 -7.78 -1.89
N SER A 182 -11.75 -8.03 -3.19
CA SER A 182 -11.81 -6.98 -4.21
C SER A 182 -13.22 -6.44 -4.33
N ILE A 183 -13.38 -5.12 -4.27
CA ILE A 183 -14.69 -4.46 -4.39
C ILE A 183 -15.25 -4.45 -5.84
N HIS A 184 -14.60 -5.15 -6.80
CA HIS A 184 -15.03 -5.25 -8.20
C HIS A 184 -15.18 -6.70 -8.71
N ASP A 185 -15.08 -7.69 -7.84
CA ASP A 185 -15.51 -9.05 -8.16
C ASP A 185 -17.05 -9.08 -8.35
N ASN A 186 -17.64 -10.21 -8.76
CA ASN A 186 -19.10 -10.30 -8.93
C ASN A 186 -19.83 -9.88 -7.62
N GLU A 187 -20.79 -8.96 -7.68
CA GLU A 187 -21.42 -8.30 -6.52
C GLU A 187 -21.91 -9.28 -5.45
N HIS A 188 -22.50 -10.41 -5.86
CA HIS A 188 -22.97 -11.45 -4.94
C HIS A 188 -21.83 -12.19 -4.23
N GLN A 189 -20.70 -12.38 -4.92
CA GLN A 189 -19.52 -13.07 -4.38
C GLN A 189 -18.70 -12.16 -3.46
N ILE A 190 -18.64 -10.85 -3.74
CA ILE A 190 -18.06 -9.84 -2.83
C ILE A 190 -18.80 -9.83 -1.50
N ALA A 191 -20.13 -9.70 -1.56
CA ALA A 191 -20.95 -9.59 -0.36
C ALA A 191 -20.78 -10.83 0.54
N SER A 192 -20.78 -12.03 -0.06
CA SER A 192 -20.60 -13.27 0.68
C SER A 192 -19.20 -13.40 1.31
N ASN A 193 -18.12 -13.11 0.57
CA ASN A 193 -16.75 -13.20 1.07
C ASN A 193 -16.45 -12.14 2.15
N LEU A 194 -16.98 -10.93 1.98
CA LEU A 194 -16.85 -9.86 2.95
C LEU A 194 -17.62 -10.19 4.23
N LEU A 195 -18.87 -10.63 4.13
CA LEU A 195 -19.68 -11.01 5.30
C LEU A 195 -19.03 -12.15 6.09
N MET A 196 -18.54 -13.20 5.40
CA MET A 196 -17.83 -14.29 6.04
C MET A 196 -16.55 -13.81 6.75
N SER A 197 -15.79 -12.91 6.13
CA SER A 197 -14.60 -12.33 6.76
C SER A 197 -14.96 -11.50 7.99
N LEU A 198 -16.04 -10.72 7.92
CA LEU A 198 -16.53 -9.90 9.04
C LEU A 198 -17.01 -10.78 10.20
N GLU A 199 -17.75 -11.85 9.90
CA GLU A 199 -18.20 -12.83 10.90
C GLU A 199 -16.99 -13.47 11.61
N GLN A 200 -16.02 -13.99 10.86
CA GLN A 200 -14.79 -14.55 11.45
C GLN A 200 -14.00 -13.53 12.28
N ALA A 201 -14.06 -12.25 11.91
CA ALA A 201 -13.39 -11.20 12.65
C ALA A 201 -14.11 -10.83 13.96
N VAL A 202 -15.44 -10.87 13.97
CA VAL A 202 -16.23 -10.76 15.21
C VAL A 202 -15.97 -11.94 16.14
N GLU A 203 -15.74 -13.13 15.58
CA GLU A 203 -15.36 -14.33 16.35
C GLU A 203 -13.87 -14.38 16.76
N HIS A 204 -13.10 -13.31 16.53
CA HIS A 204 -11.66 -13.23 16.83
C HIS A 204 -10.79 -14.27 16.10
N LYS A 205 -11.27 -14.81 14.99
CA LYS A 205 -10.54 -15.79 14.15
C LYS A 205 -9.78 -15.13 13.00
N ARG A 206 -10.00 -13.84 12.76
CA ARG A 206 -9.40 -13.10 11.65
C ARG A 206 -9.33 -11.60 11.92
N ASN A 207 -8.32 -10.93 11.37
CA ASN A 207 -8.25 -9.47 11.29
C ASN A 207 -8.88 -8.95 10.00
N ILE A 208 -9.58 -7.82 10.06
CA ILE A 208 -9.92 -7.04 8.87
C ILE A 208 -8.89 -5.94 8.69
N MET A 209 -8.37 -5.77 7.48
CA MET A 209 -7.40 -4.74 7.16
C MET A 209 -7.90 -3.87 6.01
N LEU A 210 -7.84 -2.56 6.20
CA LEU A 210 -8.24 -1.57 5.21
C LEU A 210 -7.36 -0.33 5.30
N PHE A 211 -6.82 0.10 4.17
CA PHE A 211 -5.99 1.30 4.10
C PHE A 211 -6.88 2.55 4.04
N PRO A 212 -6.87 3.41 5.07
CA PRO A 212 -7.88 4.43 5.26
C PRO A 212 -7.56 5.78 4.56
N ASP A 213 -6.35 5.92 4.01
CA ASP A 213 -5.79 7.11 3.39
C ASP A 213 -5.78 7.05 1.85
N ILE A 214 -6.52 6.10 1.27
CA ILE A 214 -6.62 6.00 -0.19
C ILE A 214 -7.27 7.26 -0.77
N THR A 215 -6.64 7.83 -1.78
CA THR A 215 -7.12 9.05 -2.45
C THR A 215 -8.31 8.74 -3.36
N PRO A 216 -9.21 9.71 -3.62
CA PRO A 216 -10.39 9.39 -4.40
C PRO A 216 -10.11 9.10 -5.88
N ASP A 217 -8.92 9.41 -6.42
CA ASP A 217 -8.46 8.92 -7.73
C ASP A 217 -8.64 7.39 -7.89
N PHE A 218 -8.40 6.63 -6.81
CA PHE A 218 -8.53 5.17 -6.82
C PHE A 218 -9.95 4.68 -6.51
N THR A 219 -10.79 5.51 -5.90
CA THR A 219 -12.17 5.16 -5.54
C THR A 219 -13.21 5.69 -6.54
N HIS A 220 -12.86 6.65 -7.40
CA HIS A 220 -13.74 7.21 -8.43
C HIS A 220 -13.91 6.27 -9.63
N GLN A 221 -12.92 5.41 -9.91
CA GLN A 221 -13.03 4.37 -10.95
C GLN A 221 -13.88 3.18 -10.49
N ALA A 222 -14.10 3.05 -9.18
CA ALA A 222 -15.13 2.20 -8.63
C ALA A 222 -16.44 3.00 -8.66
N ASN A 223 -17.45 2.53 -9.39
CA ASN A 223 -18.81 3.09 -9.41
C ASN A 223 -19.50 2.93 -8.04
N ILE A 224 -18.84 3.31 -6.95
CA ILE A 224 -19.42 3.29 -5.62
C ILE A 224 -20.15 4.61 -5.46
N SER A 225 -21.48 4.51 -5.40
CA SER A 225 -22.42 5.60 -5.11
C SER A 225 -21.86 6.66 -4.15
N GLY A 226 -22.28 7.92 -4.30
CA GLY A 226 -21.85 9.06 -3.47
C GLY A 226 -21.96 8.86 -1.94
N SER A 227 -22.63 7.80 -1.47
CA SER A 227 -22.68 7.37 -0.07
C SER A 227 -21.36 6.80 0.50
N ALA A 228 -20.35 6.53 -0.34
CA ALA A 228 -19.09 5.93 0.09
C ALA A 228 -17.99 6.92 0.47
N LYS A 229 -18.20 8.22 0.26
CA LYS A 229 -17.26 9.28 0.65
C LYS A 229 -17.83 10.10 1.78
N ALA A 230 -17.01 10.41 2.79
CA ALA A 230 -17.34 11.29 3.88
C ALA A 230 -16.57 12.60 3.74
N LYS A 231 -17.27 13.73 3.96
CA LYS A 231 -16.68 15.06 3.93
C LYS A 231 -15.93 15.29 5.25
N HIS A 232 -14.66 15.61 5.14
CA HIS A 232 -13.77 15.94 6.26
C HIS A 232 -13.06 17.26 6.00
N VAL A 233 -12.34 17.74 7.00
CA VAL A 233 -11.30 18.75 6.83
C VAL A 233 -9.96 18.03 6.91
N LEU A 234 -9.16 18.09 5.85
CA LEU A 234 -7.75 17.70 5.86
C LEU A 234 -6.87 18.87 5.41
N PHE A 235 -5.76 19.11 6.09
CA PHE A 235 -4.80 20.19 5.83
C PHE A 235 -5.50 21.55 5.67
N ASN A 236 -6.41 21.85 6.60
CA ASN A 236 -7.25 23.06 6.60
C ASN A 236 -8.11 23.25 5.34
N ARG A 237 -8.42 22.17 4.61
CA ARG A 237 -9.21 22.19 3.38
C ARG A 237 -10.31 21.13 3.43
N THR A 238 -11.42 21.40 2.74
CA THR A 238 -12.47 20.40 2.56
C THR A 238 -11.92 19.22 1.76
N ALA A 239 -12.01 18.02 2.33
CA ALA A 239 -11.49 16.78 1.77
C ALA A 239 -12.55 15.68 1.76
N HIS A 240 -12.40 14.71 0.87
CA HIS A 240 -13.28 13.56 0.75
C HIS A 240 -12.48 12.30 1.04
N LEU A 241 -12.78 11.65 2.17
CA LEU A 241 -12.19 10.35 2.52
C LEU A 241 -13.20 9.25 2.24
N HIS A 242 -12.73 8.05 1.91
CA HIS A 242 -13.63 6.90 1.82
C HIS A 242 -14.12 6.52 3.23
N ASN A 243 -15.40 6.18 3.33
CA ASN A 243 -16.07 5.88 4.59
C ASN A 243 -16.02 4.39 4.97
N GLY A 244 -15.22 3.60 4.24
CA GLY A 244 -15.17 2.14 4.38
C GLY A 244 -14.77 1.71 5.80
N ILE A 245 -13.72 2.33 6.34
CA ILE A 245 -13.19 2.00 7.67
C ILE A 245 -14.22 2.27 8.77
N VAL A 246 -14.91 3.41 8.69
CA VAL A 246 -15.95 3.81 9.65
C VAL A 246 -17.15 2.87 9.59
N ARG A 247 -17.57 2.48 8.38
CA ARG A 247 -18.71 1.56 8.19
C ARG A 247 -18.40 0.18 8.76
N ILE A 248 -17.25 -0.39 8.38
CA ILE A 248 -16.83 -1.71 8.82
C ILE A 248 -16.61 -1.75 10.33
N SER A 249 -15.90 -0.76 10.88
CA SER A 249 -15.66 -0.71 12.33
C SER A 249 -16.97 -0.62 13.12
N ARG A 250 -17.96 0.13 12.61
CA ARG A 250 -19.30 0.21 13.23
C ARG A 250 -20.07 -1.10 13.16
N MET A 251 -20.05 -1.78 12.03
CA MET A 251 -20.73 -3.08 11.86
C MET A 251 -20.23 -4.13 12.85
N MET A 252 -18.93 -4.07 13.19
CA MET A 252 -18.29 -5.01 14.11
C MET A 252 -18.21 -4.48 15.56
N ALA A 253 -18.65 -3.25 15.83
CA ALA A 253 -18.35 -2.54 17.08
C ALA A 253 -16.86 -2.61 17.49
N ALA A 254 -15.97 -2.53 16.50
CA ALA A 254 -14.56 -2.85 16.64
C ALA A 254 -13.71 -1.73 17.29
N GLN A 255 -12.53 -2.13 17.75
CA GLN A 255 -11.40 -1.23 17.97
C GLN A 255 -10.59 -1.13 16.67
N VAL A 256 -10.26 0.10 16.26
CA VAL A 256 -9.47 0.34 15.06
C VAL A 256 -8.05 0.71 15.45
N VAL A 257 -7.09 -0.05 14.96
CA VAL A 257 -5.66 0.17 15.22
C VAL A 257 -5.02 0.75 13.96
N PHE A 258 -4.77 2.05 13.99
CA PHE A 258 -4.06 2.76 12.92
C PHE A 258 -2.56 2.61 13.11
N PHE A 259 -1.85 2.33 12.02
CA PHE A 259 -0.39 2.26 12.04
C PHE A 259 0.20 2.60 10.68
N TYR A 260 1.51 2.85 10.66
CA TYR A 260 2.26 2.95 9.42
C TYR A 260 3.69 2.46 9.62
N LEU A 261 4.29 1.99 8.52
CA LEU A 261 5.71 1.68 8.49
C LEU A 261 6.49 2.91 8.04
N TYR A 262 7.68 3.09 8.58
CA TYR A 262 8.61 4.13 8.15
C TYR A 262 10.03 3.55 8.05
N TYR A 263 10.85 4.17 7.20
CA TYR A 263 12.23 3.76 7.02
C TYR A 263 13.18 4.73 7.72
N ASP A 264 13.87 4.26 8.74
CA ASP A 264 14.98 4.97 9.39
C ASP A 264 16.09 3.97 9.68
N LYS A 265 17.01 3.84 8.71
CA LYS A 265 18.11 2.85 8.70
C LYS A 265 17.62 1.42 9.02
N GLY A 266 16.40 1.10 8.59
CA GLY A 266 15.67 -0.07 9.04
C GLY A 266 14.17 0.17 8.88
N ILE A 267 13.38 -0.91 8.79
CA ILE A 267 11.93 -0.82 8.89
C ILE A 267 11.55 -0.66 10.35
N LYS A 268 10.71 0.34 10.62
CA LYS A 268 10.11 0.60 11.92
C LYS A 268 8.60 0.77 11.74
N ILE A 269 7.86 0.68 12.84
CA ILE A 269 6.42 0.87 12.88
C ILE A 269 6.07 1.99 13.85
N PHE A 270 5.10 2.82 13.49
CA PHE A 270 4.41 3.71 14.40
C PHE A 270 2.97 3.24 14.55
N ILE A 271 2.48 3.16 15.79
CA ILE A 271 1.15 2.63 16.12
C ILE A 271 0.42 3.70 16.92
N TYR A 272 -0.75 4.11 16.46
CA TYR A 272 -1.63 5.00 17.21
C TYR A 272 -2.37 4.23 18.32
N PRO A 273 -2.79 4.91 19.40
CA PRO A 273 -3.71 4.31 20.37
C PRO A 273 -4.95 3.74 19.66
N PRO A 274 -5.47 2.57 20.08
CA PRO A 274 -6.70 2.02 19.54
C PRO A 274 -7.85 3.03 19.60
N VAL A 275 -8.61 3.12 18.51
CA VAL A 275 -9.71 4.06 18.37
C VAL A 275 -11.02 3.27 18.33
N SER A 276 -11.94 3.59 19.25
CA SER A 276 -13.29 3.00 19.22
C SER A 276 -14.01 3.33 17.92
N TYR A 277 -14.77 2.38 17.37
CA TYR A 277 -15.61 2.58 16.18
C TYR A 277 -16.48 3.85 16.19
N ARG A 278 -16.80 4.38 17.39
CA ARG A 278 -17.58 5.60 17.59
C ARG A 278 -16.78 6.86 17.22
N GLU A 279 -15.47 6.84 17.43
CA GLU A 279 -14.57 7.99 17.29
C GLU A 279 -13.78 7.98 15.98
N VAL A 280 -13.75 6.84 15.25
CA VAL A 280 -13.01 6.67 13.99
C VAL A 280 -13.26 7.83 13.03
N ASN A 281 -14.52 8.19 12.79
CA ASN A 281 -14.88 9.26 11.85
C ASN A 281 -14.26 10.63 12.21
N GLN A 282 -14.08 10.90 13.50
CA GLN A 282 -13.50 12.14 13.98
C GLN A 282 -11.97 12.10 14.00
N LYS A 283 -11.38 10.97 14.41
CA LYS A 283 -9.92 10.81 14.55
C LYS A 283 -9.20 10.58 13.22
N LEU A 284 -9.88 9.95 12.26
CA LEU A 284 -9.32 9.58 10.96
C LEU A 284 -8.58 10.73 10.24
N PRO A 285 -9.18 11.92 9.99
CA PRO A 285 -8.47 13.01 9.30
C PRO A 285 -7.20 13.43 10.03
N VAL A 286 -7.26 13.53 11.36
CA VAL A 286 -6.13 13.93 12.21
C VAL A 286 -4.98 12.91 12.13
N ILE A 287 -5.31 11.61 12.15
CA ILE A 287 -4.32 10.54 12.05
C ILE A 287 -3.61 10.58 10.69
N ILE A 288 -4.36 10.75 9.60
CA ILE A 288 -3.79 10.84 8.25
C ILE A 288 -2.86 12.05 8.15
N GLU A 289 -3.31 13.23 8.55
CA GLU A 289 -2.50 14.45 8.52
C GLU A 289 -1.22 14.30 9.32
N GLN A 290 -1.33 13.88 10.59
CA GLN A 290 -0.18 13.74 11.48
C GLN A 290 0.83 12.74 10.93
N SER A 291 0.37 11.63 10.35
CA SER A 291 1.27 10.63 9.76
C SER A 291 2.06 11.23 8.60
N ILE A 292 1.37 11.91 7.67
CA ILE A 292 1.99 12.55 6.51
C ILE A 292 2.96 13.67 6.94
N VAL A 293 2.60 14.44 7.97
CA VAL A 293 3.47 15.49 8.53
C VAL A 293 4.72 14.91 9.20
N ASN A 294 4.57 13.82 9.96
CA ASN A 294 5.67 13.21 10.71
C ASN A 294 6.66 12.46 9.81
N HIS A 295 6.17 11.79 8.75
CA HIS A 295 6.98 11.00 7.83
C HIS A 295 6.62 11.27 6.36
N PRO A 296 6.83 12.50 5.87
CA PRO A 296 6.38 12.91 4.53
C PRO A 296 7.08 12.10 3.43
N ASP A 297 8.34 11.72 3.62
CA ASP A 297 9.10 10.97 2.61
C ASP A 297 8.75 9.47 2.57
N GLU A 298 7.78 9.03 3.37
CA GLU A 298 7.36 7.63 3.43
C GLU A 298 5.97 7.40 2.82
N TRP A 299 5.14 8.43 2.70
CA TRP A 299 3.82 8.33 2.08
C TRP A 299 3.91 8.07 0.57
N LEU A 300 3.17 7.07 0.07
CA LEU A 300 3.33 6.57 -1.31
C LEU A 300 2.43 7.27 -2.32
N LEU A 301 1.41 7.98 -1.86
CA LEU A 301 0.35 8.53 -2.71
C LEU A 301 0.63 9.96 -3.20
N TRP A 302 1.84 10.49 -3.00
CA TRP A 302 2.24 11.82 -3.47
C TRP A 302 2.03 12.04 -4.97
N HIS A 303 2.02 10.99 -5.78
CA HIS A 303 1.88 11.07 -7.23
C HIS A 303 0.44 11.22 -7.73
N THR A 304 -0.55 11.23 -6.83
CA THR A 304 -1.97 11.29 -7.19
C THR A 304 -2.38 12.72 -7.55
N HIS A 305 -3.28 12.89 -8.51
CA HIS A 305 -3.53 14.23 -9.07
C HIS A 305 -4.49 15.06 -8.22
N SER A 306 -5.43 14.42 -7.53
CA SER A 306 -6.44 15.13 -6.75
C SER A 306 -6.24 14.99 -5.24
N LEU A 307 -5.25 14.21 -4.77
CA LEU A 307 -5.01 13.91 -3.36
C LEU A 307 -6.33 13.59 -2.63
N PHE A 308 -6.76 14.41 -1.67
CA PHE A 308 -8.05 14.26 -0.98
C PHE A 308 -9.10 15.29 -1.43
N PHE A 309 -8.79 16.15 -2.40
CA PHE A 309 -9.55 17.35 -2.74
C PHE A 309 -10.12 17.25 -4.15
N PHE A 310 -11.34 16.72 -4.26
CA PHE A 310 -12.11 16.81 -5.49
C PHE A 310 -13.04 18.02 -5.42
N ASN A 311 -13.14 18.76 -6.53
CA ASN A 311 -14.25 19.67 -6.75
C ASN A 311 -15.40 18.82 -7.29
N GLU A 312 -16.41 18.55 -6.47
CA GLU A 312 -17.71 18.08 -6.98
C GLU A 312 -18.36 19.30 -7.65
N CYS A 313 -18.38 19.31 -8.99
CA CYS A 313 -19.13 20.28 -9.79
C CYS A 313 -20.61 19.94 -9.78
#